data_AF-A0AAU4DH36-F1
#
_entry.id   AF-A0AAU4DH36-F1
#
_cell.length_a   1.000
_cell.length_b   1.000
_cell.length_c   1.000
_cell.angle_alpha   90.00
_cell.angle_beta   90.00
_cell.angle_gamma   90.00
#
_symmetry.space_group_name_H-M   'P 1'
#
loop_
_entity.id
_entity.type
_entity.pdbx_description
1 polymer ?
#
loop_
_entity_poly.entity_id
_entity_poly.type
_entity_poly.pdbx_seq_one_letter_code
_entity_poly.pdbx_strand_id
1 'polypeptide(L)'
;MLQDIEHSLACPHCAQHLVLHGRTLRCAAGHSFDQARQGYVSLLPGDAHTGTGDTAEMVAARAGFLAAGHYRPVADALAEAARTAVDDPGHGSSDAPGLVADLGAGTGYYLAHVLDRLGGERAGAALDISKYALRRAARAHPLIGAVVCDAWKPLPLLDGSADLVLNVFAPRNGPELRRVLRPGGRLLVVSPTSRHLRELVAGLGLLSVDEDKERRIDEKLGPWFDRADRVEVEFRLRLAHPDAAAVVGMGPSAWHTDRERLAGMLAELPEPVEVTGSVLVSTYR
;
A
#
# COMPACT_ATOMS: atom_id res chain seq x y z
N MET A 1 2.16 16.17 3.05
CA MET A 1 3.59 16.32 3.40
C MET A 1 3.85 15.77 4.80
N LEU A 2 5.11 15.72 5.24
CA LEU A 2 5.45 15.19 6.58
C LEU A 2 4.84 16.04 7.71
N GLN A 3 4.80 17.37 7.56
CA GLN A 3 4.16 18.23 8.57
C GLN A 3 2.65 17.99 8.70
N ASP A 4 2.00 17.49 7.64
CA ASP A 4 0.55 17.25 7.65
C ASP A 4 0.18 15.96 8.38
N ILE A 5 1.16 15.10 8.69
CA ILE A 5 0.94 13.82 9.38
C ILE A 5 1.66 13.70 10.71
N GLU A 6 2.50 14.68 11.10
CA GLU A 6 3.33 14.59 12.31
C GLU A 6 2.51 14.31 13.56
N HIS A 7 1.33 14.92 13.65
CA HIS A 7 0.41 14.82 14.78
C HIS A 7 -0.12 13.39 14.98
N SER A 8 0.03 12.52 13.99
CA SER A 8 -0.35 11.11 14.04
C SER A 8 0.86 10.19 14.23
N LEU A 9 2.09 10.68 14.20
CA LEU A 9 3.29 9.83 14.22
C LEU A 9 3.71 9.46 15.64
N ALA A 10 4.08 8.19 15.81
CA ALA A 10 4.62 7.64 17.04
C ALA A 10 6.11 7.30 16.90
N CYS A 11 6.89 7.57 17.94
CA CYS A 11 8.30 7.21 17.99
C CYS A 11 8.45 5.68 18.04
N PRO A 12 9.23 5.06 17.14
CA PRO A 12 9.41 3.61 17.12
C PRO A 12 10.19 3.06 18.33
N HIS A 13 10.78 3.91 19.17
CA HIS A 13 11.54 3.50 20.36
C HIS A 13 10.75 3.62 21.67
N CYS A 14 9.90 4.64 21.81
CA CYS A 14 9.18 4.92 23.06
C CYS A 14 7.68 5.12 22.90
N ALA A 15 7.13 4.95 21.69
CA ALA A 15 5.73 5.17 21.32
C ALA A 15 5.18 6.59 21.57
N GLN A 16 6.00 7.52 22.06
CA GLN A 16 5.60 8.91 22.26
C GLN A 16 5.45 9.64 20.92
N HIS A 17 4.58 10.65 20.91
CA HIS A 17 4.36 11.53 19.77
C HIS A 17 5.65 12.18 19.24
N LEU A 18 5.75 12.30 17.91
CA LEU A 18 6.85 12.94 17.20
C LEU A 18 6.46 14.33 16.71
N VAL A 19 7.30 15.33 16.97
CA VAL A 19 7.13 16.71 16.49
C VAL A 19 8.22 17.04 15.47
N LEU A 20 7.86 17.64 14.34
CA LEU A 20 8.81 18.11 13.33
C LEU A 20 9.40 19.45 13.74
N HIS A 21 10.72 19.46 13.96
CA HIS A 21 11.49 20.67 14.14
C HIS A 21 12.36 20.88 12.90
N GLY A 22 11.89 21.74 11.99
CA GLY A 22 12.53 21.98 10.70
C GLY A 22 12.49 20.74 9.82
N ARG A 23 13.57 19.95 9.82
CA ARG A 23 13.70 18.71 9.03
C ARG A 23 13.92 17.46 9.90
N THR A 24 13.75 17.55 11.21
CA THR A 24 14.00 16.45 12.13
C THR A 24 12.76 16.21 12.99
N LEU A 25 12.22 14.99 12.96
CA LEU A 25 11.19 14.56 13.91
C LEU A 25 11.85 14.24 15.25
N ARG A 26 11.26 14.69 16.36
CA ARG A 26 11.76 14.43 17.71
C ARG A 26 10.63 14.05 18.66
N CYS A 27 10.88 13.09 19.55
CA CYS A 27 9.98 12.83 20.68
C CYS A 27 10.48 13.49 21.97
N ALA A 28 9.62 13.55 22.99
CA ALA A 28 9.96 14.13 24.29
C ALA A 28 11.13 13.41 25.01
N ALA A 29 11.35 12.12 24.72
CA ALA A 29 12.49 11.36 25.23
C ALA A 29 13.83 11.64 24.50
N GLY A 30 13.82 12.50 23.47
CA GLY A 30 15.04 12.93 22.76
C GLY A 30 15.43 12.09 21.54
N HIS A 31 14.72 11.01 21.22
CA HIS A 31 14.93 10.29 19.95
C HIS A 31 14.62 11.20 18.77
N SER A 32 15.47 11.12 17.74
CA SER A 32 15.46 12.07 16.63
C SER A 32 15.62 11.35 15.29
N PHE A 33 14.87 11.78 14.28
CA PHE A 33 14.83 11.17 12.95
C PHE A 33 14.86 12.23 11.86
N ASP A 34 15.90 12.22 11.03
CA ASP A 34 16.05 13.22 9.99
C ASP A 34 15.21 12.89 8.74
N GLN A 35 14.48 13.88 8.26
CA GLN A 35 13.81 13.83 6.98
C GLN A 35 14.86 13.85 5.85
N ALA A 36 14.84 12.82 5.01
CA ALA A 36 15.69 12.75 3.84
C ALA A 36 15.37 13.87 2.84
N ARG A 37 16.35 14.29 2.02
CA ARG A 37 16.13 15.35 1.00
C ARG A 37 15.01 15.03 0.02
N GLN A 38 14.66 13.75 -0.13
CA GLN A 38 13.60 13.30 -1.02
C GLN A 38 12.20 13.41 -0.41
N GLY A 39 12.09 13.74 0.89
CA GLY A 39 10.84 14.07 1.57
C GLY A 39 10.35 13.02 2.57
N TYR A 40 10.90 11.81 2.55
CA TYR A 40 10.54 10.74 3.49
C TYR A 40 11.35 10.80 4.78
N VAL A 41 10.85 10.19 5.85
CA VAL A 41 11.59 9.92 7.10
C VAL A 41 11.70 8.42 7.33
N SER A 42 12.79 7.95 7.93
CA SER A 42 12.94 6.54 8.30
C SER A 42 12.69 6.36 9.79
N LEU A 43 11.66 5.57 10.13
CA LEU A 43 11.28 5.22 11.50
C LEU A 43 11.46 3.71 11.74
N LEU A 44 12.50 3.14 11.14
CA LEU A 44 12.96 1.78 11.41
C LEU A 44 13.72 1.76 12.75
N PRO A 45 13.47 0.77 13.64
CA PRO A 45 14.33 0.51 14.79
C PRO A 45 15.79 0.27 14.38
N GLY A 46 16.76 0.57 15.25
CA GLY A 46 18.19 0.59 14.90
C GLY A 46 18.79 -0.75 14.45
N ASP A 47 18.11 -1.87 14.73
CA ASP A 47 18.46 -3.23 14.31
C ASP A 47 17.68 -3.70 13.07
N ALA A 48 16.72 -2.91 12.57
CA ALA A 48 15.88 -3.29 11.46
C ALA A 48 16.60 -3.07 10.12
N HIS A 49 16.92 -4.17 9.46
CA HIS A 49 17.39 -4.15 8.08
C HIS A 49 16.21 -4.10 7.12
N THR A 50 16.33 -3.32 6.04
CA THR A 50 15.30 -3.24 4.96
C THR A 50 15.14 -4.55 4.17
N GLY A 51 15.80 -5.64 4.59
CA GLY A 51 15.79 -6.95 3.95
C GLY A 51 16.13 -6.91 2.45
N THR A 52 15.65 -7.93 1.74
CA THR A 52 15.52 -7.95 0.27
C THR A 52 14.34 -7.07 -0.17
N GLY A 53 14.38 -5.78 0.14
CA GLY A 53 13.37 -4.83 -0.33
C GLY A 53 13.45 -4.61 -1.85
N ASP A 54 12.38 -4.03 -2.43
CA ASP A 54 12.34 -3.70 -3.86
C ASP A 54 13.56 -2.87 -4.29
N THR A 55 14.22 -3.26 -5.39
CA THR A 55 15.31 -2.48 -5.96
C THR A 55 14.79 -1.19 -6.64
N ALA A 56 15.67 -0.22 -6.87
CA ALA A 56 15.29 1.02 -7.55
C ALA A 56 14.66 0.78 -8.94
N GLU A 57 15.16 -0.22 -9.66
CA GLU A 57 14.66 -0.68 -10.97
C GLU A 57 13.26 -1.30 -10.86
N MET A 58 13.04 -2.20 -9.89
CA MET A 58 11.71 -2.80 -9.67
C MET A 58 10.67 -1.73 -9.36
N VAL A 59 11.01 -0.77 -8.49
CA VAL A 59 10.10 0.35 -8.19
C VAL A 59 9.91 1.25 -9.43
N ALA A 60 10.91 1.39 -10.31
CA ALA A 60 10.76 2.14 -11.55
C ALA A 60 9.82 1.45 -12.53
N ALA A 61 9.96 0.14 -12.72
CA ALA A 61 9.07 -0.67 -13.56
C ALA A 61 7.63 -0.62 -13.03
N ARG A 62 7.44 -0.79 -11.71
CA ARG A 62 6.14 -0.63 -11.05
C ARG A 62 5.53 0.75 -11.31
N ALA A 63 6.33 1.82 -11.16
CA ALA A 63 5.85 3.18 -11.40
C ALA A 63 5.43 3.40 -12.86
N GLY A 64 6.20 2.90 -13.83
CA GLY A 64 5.86 2.96 -15.25
C GLY A 64 4.57 2.21 -15.57
N PHE A 65 4.44 0.97 -15.07
CA PHE A 65 3.25 0.14 -15.25
C PHE A 65 1.98 0.80 -14.69
N LEU A 66 2.05 1.37 -13.48
CA LEU A 66 0.92 2.08 -12.87
C LEU A 66 0.59 3.38 -13.61
N ALA A 67 1.60 4.13 -14.06
CA ALA A 67 1.42 5.37 -14.80
C ALA A 67 0.80 5.15 -16.20
N ALA A 68 1.03 3.98 -16.81
CA ALA A 68 0.38 3.56 -18.04
C ALA A 68 -1.13 3.27 -17.88
N GLY A 69 -1.65 3.30 -16.65
CA GLY A 69 -3.09 3.15 -16.37
C GLY A 69 -3.56 1.70 -16.32
N HIS A 70 -2.67 0.71 -16.43
CA HIS A 70 -3.01 -0.70 -16.45
C HIS A 70 -3.85 -1.11 -15.23
N TYR A 71 -3.53 -0.60 -14.03
CA TYR A 71 -4.27 -0.88 -12.79
C TYR A 71 -5.19 0.27 -12.36
N ARG A 72 -5.54 1.18 -13.27
CA ARG A 72 -6.50 2.25 -13.01
C ARG A 72 -7.86 1.72 -12.50
N PRO A 73 -8.42 0.61 -13.04
CA PRO A 73 -9.67 0.05 -12.50
C PRO A 73 -9.59 -0.34 -11.02
N VAL A 74 -8.43 -0.81 -10.55
CA VAL A 74 -8.20 -1.14 -9.13
C VAL A 74 -8.17 0.13 -8.28
N ALA A 75 -7.48 1.18 -8.75
CA ALA A 75 -7.39 2.45 -8.05
C ALA A 75 -8.75 3.14 -7.95
N ASP A 76 -9.54 3.16 -9.03
CA ASP A 76 -10.88 3.76 -9.03
C ASP A 76 -11.83 3.01 -8.09
N ALA A 77 -11.82 1.67 -8.10
CA ALA A 77 -12.66 0.88 -7.20
C ALA A 77 -12.27 1.06 -5.72
N LEU A 78 -10.96 1.11 -5.42
CA LEU A 78 -10.48 1.38 -4.06
C LEU A 78 -10.87 2.78 -3.59
N ALA A 79 -10.72 3.78 -4.46
CA ALA A 79 -11.08 5.17 -4.16
C ALA A 79 -12.59 5.32 -3.90
N GLU A 80 -13.43 4.60 -4.65
CA GLU A 80 -14.87 4.59 -4.44
C GLU A 80 -15.27 3.85 -3.15
N ALA A 81 -14.60 2.74 -2.83
CA ALA A 81 -14.77 2.06 -1.54
C ALA A 81 -14.34 2.95 -0.37
N ALA A 82 -13.27 3.72 -0.52
CA ALA A 82 -12.83 4.72 0.46
C ALA A 82 -13.86 5.80 0.69
N ARG A 83 -14.44 6.36 -0.38
CA ARG A 83 -15.51 7.35 -0.25
C ARG A 83 -16.72 6.76 0.48
N THR A 84 -17.17 5.59 0.06
CA THR A 84 -18.31 4.90 0.70
C THR A 84 -18.04 4.63 2.18
N ALA A 85 -16.82 4.23 2.53
CA ALA A 85 -16.40 3.95 3.89
C ALA A 85 -16.41 5.20 4.79
N VAL A 86 -16.02 6.37 4.29
CA VAL A 86 -16.02 7.62 5.07
C VAL A 86 -17.40 8.28 5.14
N ASP A 87 -18.25 8.06 4.14
CA ASP A 87 -19.63 8.56 4.08
C ASP A 87 -20.59 7.70 4.94
N ASP A 88 -20.15 6.51 5.38
CA ASP A 88 -20.92 5.61 6.23
C ASP A 88 -21.25 6.28 7.59
N PRO A 89 -22.52 6.31 8.03
CA PRO A 89 -22.89 6.94 9.30
C PRO A 89 -22.18 6.34 10.52
N GLY A 90 -21.82 5.05 10.45
CA GLY A 90 -21.06 4.36 11.48
C GLY A 90 -19.55 4.63 11.43
N HIS A 91 -19.07 5.48 10.52
CA HIS A 91 -17.70 5.98 10.52
C HIS A 91 -17.47 7.01 11.64
N GLY A 92 -18.53 7.74 11.99
CA GLY A 92 -18.48 8.85 12.95
C GLY A 92 -17.87 10.11 12.34
N SER A 93 -18.43 11.27 12.70
CA SER A 93 -17.90 12.58 12.31
C SER A 93 -16.83 13.05 13.29
N SER A 94 -15.68 13.51 12.79
CA SER A 94 -14.75 14.35 13.54
C SER A 94 -14.78 15.77 13.01
N ASP A 95 -14.49 16.75 13.87
CA ASP A 95 -14.41 18.16 13.47
C ASP A 95 -13.24 18.47 12.53
N ALA A 96 -12.25 17.57 12.44
CA ALA A 96 -11.10 17.66 11.54
C ALA A 96 -11.10 16.52 10.51
N PRO A 97 -10.58 16.74 9.28
CA PRO A 97 -10.38 15.66 8.31
C PRO A 97 -9.34 14.67 8.87
N GLY A 98 -9.70 13.41 9.06
CA GLY A 98 -8.76 12.44 9.61
C GLY A 98 -7.82 11.82 8.57
N LEU A 99 -6.85 11.07 9.09
CA LEU A 99 -5.73 10.53 8.34
C LEU A 99 -6.11 9.30 7.52
N VAL A 100 -5.64 9.24 6.27
CA VAL A 100 -5.63 8.01 5.45
C VAL A 100 -4.23 7.40 5.48
N ALA A 101 -4.07 6.25 6.12
CA ALA A 101 -2.78 5.53 6.14
C ALA A 101 -2.77 4.42 5.09
N ASP A 102 -1.67 4.23 4.37
CA ASP A 102 -1.50 3.15 3.39
C ASP A 102 -0.32 2.27 3.81
N LEU A 103 -0.61 1.05 4.27
CA LEU A 103 0.38 0.08 4.70
C LEU A 103 0.83 -0.79 3.52
N GLY A 104 2.08 -0.58 3.11
CA GLY A 104 2.62 -1.08 1.84
C GLY A 104 2.32 -0.14 0.68
N ALA A 105 2.38 1.17 0.93
CA ALA A 105 1.99 2.21 -0.03
C ALA A 105 2.79 2.17 -1.35
N GLY A 106 3.96 1.53 -1.36
CA GLY A 106 4.85 1.50 -2.51
C GLY A 106 5.16 2.91 -3.00
N THR A 107 4.77 3.21 -4.24
CA THR A 107 5.01 4.51 -4.88
C THR A 107 4.01 5.60 -4.47
N GLY A 108 3.04 5.29 -3.60
CA GLY A 108 1.97 6.20 -3.19
C GLY A 108 0.83 6.32 -4.21
N TYR A 109 0.82 5.48 -5.25
CA TYR A 109 -0.14 5.56 -6.36
C TYR A 109 -1.59 5.43 -5.90
N TYR A 110 -1.91 4.41 -5.11
CA TYR A 110 -3.27 4.16 -4.62
C TYR A 110 -3.70 5.19 -3.60
N LEU A 111 -2.83 5.51 -2.63
CA LEU A 111 -3.08 6.57 -1.66
C LEU A 111 -3.40 7.91 -2.34
N ALA A 112 -2.64 8.31 -3.37
CA ALA A 112 -2.92 9.54 -4.12
C ALA A 112 -4.32 9.53 -4.76
N HIS A 113 -4.72 8.45 -5.43
CA HIS A 113 -6.05 8.33 -6.05
C HIS A 113 -7.18 8.37 -5.00
N VAL A 114 -6.97 7.76 -3.84
CA VAL A 114 -7.92 7.81 -2.72
C VAL A 114 -8.06 9.24 -2.20
N LEU A 115 -6.95 9.94 -1.96
CA LEU A 115 -6.98 11.33 -1.49
C LEU A 115 -7.69 12.27 -2.49
N ASP A 116 -7.40 12.13 -3.78
CA ASP A 116 -8.06 12.90 -4.85
C ASP A 116 -9.59 12.66 -4.83
N ARG A 117 -10.02 11.42 -4.61
CA ARG A 117 -11.44 11.05 -4.61
C ARG A 117 -12.18 11.54 -3.37
N LEU A 118 -11.55 11.43 -2.20
CA LEU A 118 -12.12 11.89 -0.94
C LEU A 118 -12.18 13.41 -0.86
N GLY A 119 -11.23 14.09 -1.52
CA GLY A 119 -11.09 15.53 -1.45
C GLY A 119 -10.91 16.04 -0.01
N GLY A 120 -10.97 17.37 0.13
CA GLY A 120 -10.66 18.05 1.38
C GLY A 120 -9.17 17.98 1.72
N GLU A 121 -8.77 18.65 2.81
CA GLU A 121 -7.38 18.71 3.25
C GLU A 121 -6.96 17.45 4.04
N ARG A 122 -7.49 16.26 3.69
CA ARG A 122 -7.14 14.99 4.35
C ARG A 122 -5.68 14.64 4.09
N ALA A 123 -4.91 14.47 5.15
CA ALA A 123 -3.53 14.03 5.04
C ALA A 123 -3.45 12.52 4.76
N GLY A 124 -2.41 12.12 4.02
CA GLY A 124 -2.11 10.72 3.73
C GLY A 124 -0.77 10.29 4.32
N ALA A 125 -0.73 9.16 5.03
CA ALA A 125 0.51 8.54 5.50
C ALA A 125 0.87 7.34 4.63
N ALA A 126 1.90 7.48 3.79
CA ALA A 126 2.47 6.36 3.03
C ALA A 126 3.48 5.61 3.90
N LEU A 127 3.17 4.36 4.26
CA LEU A 127 4.00 3.49 5.09
C LEU A 127 4.53 2.33 4.24
N ASP A 128 5.84 2.19 4.10
CA ASP A 128 6.44 1.07 3.35
C ASP A 128 7.89 0.84 3.80
N ILE A 129 8.45 -0.35 3.56
CA ILE A 129 9.84 -0.67 3.95
C ILE A 129 10.86 -0.17 2.91
N SER A 130 10.44 0.02 1.67
CA SER A 130 11.31 0.39 0.56
C SER A 130 11.54 1.88 0.48
N LYS A 131 12.72 2.33 0.91
CA LYS A 131 13.15 3.73 0.72
C LYS A 131 13.06 4.21 -0.73
N TYR A 132 13.20 3.31 -1.72
CA TYR A 132 13.07 3.67 -3.14
C TYR A 132 11.62 3.97 -3.52
N ALA A 133 10.68 3.24 -2.93
CA ALA A 133 9.25 3.47 -3.09
C ALA A 133 8.82 4.77 -2.39
N LEU A 134 9.24 5.00 -1.14
CA LEU A 134 8.89 6.23 -0.41
C LEU A 134 9.50 7.50 -1.00
N ARG A 135 10.64 7.42 -1.71
CA ARG A 135 11.16 8.55 -2.50
C ARG A 135 10.17 9.03 -3.56
N ARG A 136 9.37 8.11 -4.13
CA ARG A 136 8.30 8.42 -5.09
C ARG A 136 7.02 8.81 -4.36
N ALA A 137 6.62 8.07 -3.32
CA ALA A 137 5.41 8.35 -2.54
C ALA A 137 5.41 9.76 -1.93
N ALA A 138 6.55 10.22 -1.41
CA ALA A 138 6.72 11.57 -0.86
C ALA A 138 6.44 12.70 -1.86
N ARG A 139 6.35 12.38 -3.17
CA ARG A 139 6.12 13.32 -4.27
C ARG A 139 4.87 12.97 -5.08
N ALA A 140 4.15 11.92 -4.70
CA ALA A 140 2.99 11.43 -5.44
C ALA A 140 1.79 12.36 -5.30
N HIS A 141 1.67 13.05 -4.15
CA HIS A 141 0.57 13.96 -3.86
C HIS A 141 1.00 14.98 -2.77
N PRO A 142 0.58 16.25 -2.84
CA PRO A 142 0.96 17.27 -1.85
C PRO A 142 0.54 16.94 -0.41
N LEU A 143 -0.57 16.22 -0.22
CA LEU A 143 -1.05 15.82 1.11
C LEU A 143 -0.41 14.55 1.66
N ILE A 144 0.53 13.90 0.94
CA ILE A 144 1.20 12.68 1.42
C ILE A 144 2.43 13.00 2.25
N GLY A 145 2.53 12.43 3.45
CA GLY A 145 3.76 12.24 4.20
C GLY A 145 4.24 10.79 4.06
N ALA A 146 5.55 10.59 3.90
CA ALA A 146 6.14 9.29 3.60
C ALA A 146 7.06 8.81 4.72
N VAL A 147 6.81 7.60 5.21
CA VAL A 147 7.51 7.02 6.36
C VAL A 147 8.01 5.63 5.99
N VAL A 148 9.31 5.41 6.16
CA VAL A 148 9.89 4.07 6.05
C VAL A 148 9.66 3.34 7.37
N CYS A 149 8.95 2.21 7.31
CA CYS A 149 8.71 1.34 8.47
C CYS A 149 8.57 -0.13 8.04
N ASP A 150 8.63 -1.03 9.02
CA ASP A 150 8.36 -2.46 8.82
C ASP A 150 6.90 -2.76 9.22
N ALA A 151 6.12 -3.30 8.28
CA ALA A 151 4.72 -3.63 8.50
C ALA A 151 4.50 -4.70 9.59
N TRP A 152 5.52 -5.46 9.96
CA TRP A 152 5.46 -6.49 11.01
C TRP A 152 5.87 -5.99 12.39
N LYS A 153 6.37 -4.76 12.48
CA LYS A 153 6.68 -4.09 13.74
C LYS A 153 5.52 -3.18 14.15
N PRO A 154 5.51 -2.66 15.38
CA PRO A 154 4.59 -1.61 15.74
C PRO A 154 4.68 -0.46 14.72
N LEU A 155 3.54 -0.12 14.11
CA LEU A 155 3.46 0.93 13.11
C LEU A 155 3.77 2.28 13.77
N PRO A 156 4.51 3.17 13.11
CA PRO A 156 4.91 4.47 13.67
C PRO A 156 3.75 5.49 13.63
N LEU A 157 2.55 5.05 13.97
CA LEU A 157 1.33 5.83 14.11
C LEU A 157 0.81 5.70 15.54
N LEU A 158 0.25 6.78 16.08
CA LEU A 158 -0.43 6.78 17.37
C LEU A 158 -1.71 5.94 17.30
N ASP A 159 -2.13 5.45 18.47
CA ASP A 159 -3.39 4.71 18.62
C ASP A 159 -4.56 5.57 18.16
N GLY A 160 -5.48 4.98 17.39
CA GLY A 160 -6.69 5.66 16.95
C GLY A 160 -6.48 6.92 16.12
N SER A 161 -5.34 7.05 15.43
CA SER A 161 -4.99 8.25 14.66
C SER A 161 -5.44 8.22 13.20
N ALA A 162 -5.83 7.05 12.68
CA ALA A 162 -6.27 6.87 11.29
C ALA A 162 -7.79 6.66 11.18
N ASP A 163 -8.39 7.31 10.19
CA ASP A 163 -9.79 7.12 9.79
C ASP A 163 -9.93 5.93 8.86
N LEU A 164 -8.97 5.83 7.94
CA LEU A 164 -8.95 4.83 6.89
C LEU A 164 -7.55 4.25 6.82
N VAL A 165 -7.47 2.92 6.79
CA VAL A 165 -6.23 2.22 6.47
C VAL A 165 -6.40 1.47 5.15
N LEU A 166 -5.50 1.70 4.22
CA LEU A 166 -5.39 0.98 2.96
C LEU A 166 -4.35 -0.12 3.10
N ASN A 167 -4.61 -1.27 2.48
CA ASN A 167 -3.66 -2.36 2.36
C ASN A 167 -3.79 -3.02 0.98
N VAL A 168 -2.92 -2.63 0.05
CA VAL A 168 -3.00 -3.02 -1.35
C VAL A 168 -1.86 -3.97 -1.70
N PHE A 169 -2.17 -5.26 -1.90
CA PHE A 169 -1.18 -6.32 -2.18
C PHE A 169 -0.04 -6.45 -1.15
N ALA A 170 -0.26 -5.93 0.06
CA ALA A 170 0.77 -5.79 1.07
C ALA A 170 0.64 -6.84 2.20
N PRO A 171 1.71 -7.05 3.01
CA PRO A 171 1.60 -7.75 4.29
C PRO A 171 0.61 -7.04 5.22
N ARG A 172 0.03 -7.79 6.16
CA ARG A 172 -1.03 -7.32 7.06
C ARG A 172 -0.69 -7.70 8.49
N ASN A 173 -0.70 -6.72 9.36
CA ASN A 173 -0.54 -6.90 10.80
C ASN A 173 -1.86 -6.52 11.48
N GLY A 174 -2.77 -7.49 11.62
CA GLY A 174 -4.13 -7.28 12.15
C GLY A 174 -4.20 -6.46 13.45
N PRO A 175 -3.44 -6.82 14.50
CA PRO A 175 -3.42 -6.06 15.75
C PRO A 175 -3.04 -4.59 15.54
N GLU A 176 -2.00 -4.31 14.74
CA GLU A 176 -1.53 -2.94 14.50
C GLU A 176 -2.47 -2.15 13.61
N LEU A 177 -3.02 -2.76 12.56
CA LEU A 177 -4.06 -2.15 11.72
C LEU A 177 -5.25 -1.73 12.57
N ARG A 178 -5.64 -2.56 13.56
CA ARG A 178 -6.75 -2.23 14.47
C ARG A 178 -6.37 -1.16 15.48
N ARG A 179 -5.14 -1.17 16.00
CA ARG A 179 -4.62 -0.20 16.98
C ARG A 179 -4.63 1.22 16.40
N VAL A 180 -4.16 1.39 15.17
CA VAL A 180 -4.03 2.73 14.55
C VAL A 180 -5.38 3.29 14.09
N LEU A 181 -6.38 2.45 13.86
CA LEU A 181 -7.72 2.89 13.47
C LEU A 181 -8.49 3.45 14.67
N ARG A 182 -9.05 4.65 14.48
CA ARG A 182 -9.98 5.24 15.46
C ARG A 182 -11.25 4.40 15.59
N PRO A 183 -12.04 4.55 16.66
CA PRO A 183 -13.39 4.00 16.71
C PRO A 183 -14.20 4.48 15.48
N GLY A 184 -14.81 3.54 14.76
CA GLY A 184 -15.51 3.85 13.50
C GLY A 184 -14.59 3.94 12.26
N GLY A 185 -13.28 3.84 12.42
CA GLY A 185 -12.36 3.72 11.29
C GLY A 185 -12.64 2.48 10.43
N ARG A 186 -12.11 2.47 9.20
CA ARG A 186 -12.30 1.36 8.25
C ARG A 186 -10.97 0.89 7.70
N LEU A 187 -10.87 -0.41 7.44
CA LEU A 187 -9.75 -1.03 6.75
C LEU A 187 -10.21 -1.46 5.35
N LEU A 188 -9.49 -1.02 4.31
CA LEU A 188 -9.68 -1.45 2.94
C LEU A 188 -8.54 -2.34 2.50
N VAL A 189 -8.88 -3.54 2.06
CA VAL A 189 -7.91 -4.53 1.60
C VAL A 189 -8.13 -4.82 0.13
N VAL A 190 -7.06 -4.71 -0.65
CA VAL A 190 -7.03 -5.20 -2.04
C VAL A 190 -6.21 -6.48 -2.11
N SER A 191 -6.82 -7.54 -2.63
CA SER A 191 -6.16 -8.84 -2.82
C SER A 191 -6.48 -9.45 -4.18
N PRO A 192 -5.55 -10.18 -4.80
CA PRO A 192 -5.80 -10.82 -6.09
C PRO A 192 -6.68 -12.05 -5.89
N THR A 193 -7.55 -12.34 -6.85
CA THR A 193 -8.28 -13.62 -6.91
C THR A 193 -7.41 -14.70 -7.57
N SER A 194 -7.88 -15.95 -7.58
CA SER A 194 -7.27 -17.04 -8.36
C SER A 194 -7.26 -16.78 -9.87
N ARG A 195 -8.10 -15.87 -10.37
CA ARG A 195 -8.16 -15.47 -11.78
C ARG A 195 -7.15 -14.38 -12.15
N HIS A 196 -6.52 -13.73 -11.17
CA HIS A 196 -5.61 -12.62 -11.38
C HIS A 196 -4.36 -13.07 -12.15
N LEU A 197 -4.11 -12.45 -13.31
CA LEU A 197 -2.97 -12.70 -14.19
C LEU A 197 -2.81 -14.17 -14.60
N ARG A 198 -3.90 -14.96 -14.60
CA ARG A 198 -3.85 -16.40 -14.83
C ARG A 198 -3.18 -16.78 -16.15
N GLU A 199 -3.32 -15.96 -17.19
CA GLU A 199 -2.72 -16.17 -18.51
C GLU A 199 -1.19 -16.11 -18.44
N LEU A 200 -0.64 -15.13 -17.70
CA LEU A 200 0.80 -15.03 -17.44
C LEU A 200 1.27 -16.13 -16.50
N VAL A 201 0.49 -16.47 -15.47
CA VAL A 201 0.84 -17.53 -14.52
C VAL A 201 0.97 -18.87 -15.24
N ALA A 202 -0.02 -19.24 -16.05
CA ALA A 202 -0.01 -20.48 -16.81
C ALA A 202 1.05 -20.47 -17.91
N GLY A 203 1.13 -19.39 -18.69
CA GLY A 203 2.06 -19.26 -19.81
C GLY A 203 3.53 -19.23 -19.39
N LEU A 204 3.82 -18.70 -18.20
CA LEU A 204 5.19 -18.53 -17.70
C LEU A 204 5.55 -19.49 -16.55
N GLY A 205 4.65 -20.41 -16.16
CA GLY A 205 4.87 -21.35 -15.06
C GLY A 205 5.15 -20.67 -13.72
N LEU A 206 4.44 -19.57 -13.43
CA LEU A 206 4.64 -18.77 -12.21
C LEU A 206 3.85 -19.35 -11.02
N LEU A 207 4.06 -18.76 -9.85
CA LEU A 207 3.30 -19.12 -8.66
C LEU A 207 1.85 -18.66 -8.82
N SER A 208 0.91 -19.61 -8.71
CA SER A 208 -0.51 -19.31 -8.76
C SER A 208 -1.00 -18.63 -7.47
N VAL A 209 -2.07 -17.86 -7.61
CA VAL A 209 -2.81 -17.36 -6.46
C VAL A 209 -3.69 -18.50 -5.96
N ASP A 210 -3.39 -18.97 -4.76
CA ASP A 210 -4.17 -20.00 -4.08
C ASP A 210 -5.64 -19.58 -3.90
N GLU A 211 -6.56 -20.48 -4.22
CA GLU A 211 -8.01 -20.27 -4.12
C GLU A 211 -8.46 -19.99 -2.68
N ASP A 212 -7.75 -20.52 -1.69
CA ASP A 212 -8.02 -20.31 -0.27
C ASP A 212 -7.42 -19.01 0.26
N LYS A 213 -6.71 -18.23 -0.56
CA LYS A 213 -6.04 -17.00 -0.13
C LYS A 213 -7.01 -16.02 0.52
N GLU A 214 -8.21 -15.91 -0.01
CA GLU A 214 -9.25 -15.04 0.55
C GLU A 214 -9.65 -15.49 1.95
N ARG A 215 -10.00 -16.78 2.11
CA ARG A 215 -10.38 -17.35 3.41
C ARG A 215 -9.27 -17.13 4.45
N ARG A 216 -8.01 -17.30 4.05
CA ARG A 216 -6.86 -17.04 4.95
C ARG A 216 -6.67 -15.57 5.32
N ILE A 217 -7.08 -14.63 4.47
CA ILE A 217 -7.08 -13.20 4.83
C ILE A 217 -8.15 -12.96 5.90
N ASP A 218 -9.35 -13.49 5.71
CA ASP A 218 -10.43 -13.37 6.69
C ASP A 218 -10.08 -14.02 8.02
N GLU A 219 -9.52 -15.24 8.01
CA GLU A 219 -9.08 -15.92 9.23
C GLU A 219 -8.03 -15.12 10.00
N LYS A 220 -7.12 -14.42 9.30
CA LYS A 220 -6.08 -13.60 9.92
C LYS A 220 -6.61 -12.27 10.46
N LEU A 221 -7.61 -11.68 9.82
CA LEU A 221 -8.19 -10.40 10.21
C LEU A 221 -9.37 -10.54 11.18
N GLY A 222 -10.09 -11.66 11.16
CA GLY A 222 -11.28 -11.94 11.93
C GLY A 222 -11.18 -11.73 13.44
N PRO A 223 -10.01 -11.97 14.10
CA PRO A 223 -9.85 -11.64 15.51
C PRO A 223 -9.92 -10.14 15.82
N TRP A 224 -9.80 -9.28 14.81
CA TRP A 224 -9.65 -7.82 14.94
C TRP A 224 -10.72 -7.03 14.21
N PHE A 225 -11.34 -7.63 13.19
CA PHE A 225 -12.22 -6.96 12.25
C PHE A 225 -13.37 -7.84 11.79
N ASP A 226 -14.51 -7.22 11.52
CA ASP A 226 -15.60 -7.82 10.76
C ASP A 226 -15.58 -7.31 9.32
N ARG A 227 -15.75 -8.20 8.35
CA ARG A 227 -15.93 -7.76 6.96
C ARG A 227 -17.33 -7.16 6.78
N ALA A 228 -17.37 -5.93 6.30
CA ALA A 228 -18.61 -5.18 6.06
C ALA A 228 -19.08 -5.29 4.60
N ASP A 229 -18.14 -5.25 3.64
CA ASP A 229 -18.47 -5.28 2.21
C ASP A 229 -17.33 -5.89 1.38
N ARG A 230 -17.66 -6.27 0.14
CA ARG A 230 -16.72 -6.82 -0.84
C ARG A 230 -17.18 -6.52 -2.26
N VAL A 231 -16.26 -5.97 -3.05
CA VAL A 231 -16.45 -5.75 -4.48
C VAL A 231 -15.38 -6.51 -5.26
N GLU A 232 -15.81 -7.31 -6.22
CA GLU A 232 -14.90 -7.92 -7.20
C GLU A 232 -14.71 -6.99 -8.39
N VAL A 233 -13.45 -6.78 -8.78
CA VAL A 233 -13.05 -5.93 -9.91
C VAL A 233 -12.30 -6.80 -10.91
N GLU A 234 -12.94 -7.05 -12.05
CA GLU A 234 -12.33 -7.78 -13.16
C GLU A 234 -12.25 -6.89 -14.40
N PHE A 235 -11.10 -6.92 -15.07
CA PHE A 235 -10.81 -6.13 -16.25
C PHE A 235 -9.79 -6.83 -17.15
N ARG A 236 -9.71 -6.40 -18.41
CA ARG A 236 -8.74 -6.92 -19.38
C ARG A 236 -7.56 -5.98 -19.53
N LEU A 237 -6.37 -6.56 -19.52
CA LEU A 237 -5.10 -5.91 -19.81
C LEU A 237 -4.63 -6.34 -21.21
N ARG A 238 -4.04 -5.40 -21.93
CA ARG A 238 -3.33 -5.65 -23.19
C ARG A 238 -1.90 -5.15 -23.01
N LEU A 239 -0.99 -6.06 -22.69
CA LEU A 239 0.35 -5.71 -22.23
C LEU A 239 1.37 -5.93 -23.35
N ALA A 240 2.17 -4.91 -23.64
CA ALA A 240 3.43 -5.14 -24.32
C ALA A 240 4.35 -6.00 -23.43
N HIS A 241 5.32 -6.71 -24.00
CA HIS A 241 6.20 -7.58 -23.21
C HIS A 241 6.91 -6.87 -22.04
N PRO A 242 7.39 -5.62 -22.16
CA PRO A 242 7.96 -4.91 -21.02
C PRO A 242 6.98 -4.69 -19.86
N ASP A 243 5.70 -4.42 -20.16
CA ASP A 243 4.66 -4.25 -19.14
C ASP A 243 4.26 -5.59 -18.51
N ALA A 244 4.24 -6.66 -19.31
CA ALA A 244 4.05 -8.02 -18.80
C ALA A 244 5.18 -8.44 -17.85
N ALA A 245 6.44 -8.13 -18.20
CA ALA A 245 7.58 -8.34 -17.31
C ALA A 245 7.47 -7.50 -16.03
N ALA A 246 7.03 -6.25 -16.15
CA ALA A 246 6.86 -5.35 -15.01
C ALA A 246 5.81 -5.88 -14.02
N VAL A 247 4.63 -6.32 -14.48
CA VAL A 247 3.58 -6.83 -13.59
C VAL A 247 3.96 -8.16 -12.95
N VAL A 248 4.69 -9.04 -13.65
CA VAL A 248 5.26 -10.26 -13.05
C VAL A 248 6.26 -9.90 -11.94
N GLY A 249 7.11 -8.90 -12.19
CA GLY A 249 8.07 -8.38 -11.21
C GLY A 249 7.45 -7.67 -10.00
N MET A 250 6.15 -7.33 -10.05
CA MET A 250 5.40 -6.80 -8.92
C MET A 250 4.83 -7.89 -8.01
N GLY A 251 4.78 -9.14 -8.47
CA GLY A 251 4.25 -10.28 -7.75
C GLY A 251 5.32 -11.10 -7.01
N PRO A 252 4.91 -12.14 -6.26
CA PRO A 252 5.82 -12.99 -5.49
C PRO A 252 6.83 -13.76 -6.37
N SER A 253 6.52 -13.96 -7.66
CA SER A 253 7.40 -14.66 -8.60
C SER A 253 8.66 -13.87 -8.97
N ALA A 254 8.72 -12.57 -8.66
CA ALA A 254 9.91 -11.73 -8.89
C ALA A 254 11.19 -12.28 -8.24
N TRP A 255 11.05 -13.01 -7.13
CA TRP A 255 12.18 -13.59 -6.38
C TRP A 255 12.65 -14.95 -6.91
N HIS A 256 11.89 -15.54 -7.84
CA HIS A 256 12.09 -16.92 -8.29
C HIS A 256 12.37 -17.04 -9.80
N THR A 257 12.35 -15.92 -10.53
CA THR A 257 12.51 -15.92 -11.99
C THR A 257 13.68 -15.03 -12.39
N ASP A 258 14.66 -15.62 -13.07
CA ASP A 258 15.75 -14.88 -13.72
C ASP A 258 15.22 -13.94 -14.82
N ARG A 259 15.77 -12.73 -14.92
CA ARG A 259 15.27 -11.68 -15.83
C ARG A 259 15.44 -12.04 -17.30
N GLU A 260 16.55 -12.65 -17.68
CA GLU A 260 16.79 -13.06 -19.08
C GLU A 260 15.87 -14.22 -19.45
N ARG A 261 15.71 -15.18 -18.53
CA ARG A 261 14.76 -16.28 -18.70
C ARG A 261 13.33 -15.77 -18.88
N LEU A 262 12.88 -14.82 -18.06
CA LEU A 262 11.55 -14.22 -18.17
C LEU A 262 11.36 -13.53 -19.53
N ALA A 263 12.35 -12.76 -19.99
CA ALA A 263 12.30 -12.09 -21.28
C ALA A 263 12.20 -13.09 -22.45
N GLY A 264 12.98 -14.17 -22.42
CA GLY A 264 12.90 -15.24 -23.42
C GLY A 264 11.53 -15.92 -23.45
N MET A 265 10.94 -16.20 -22.28
CA MET A 265 9.61 -16.81 -22.20
C MET A 265 8.49 -15.87 -22.67
N LEU A 266 8.60 -14.56 -22.38
CA LEU A 266 7.65 -13.56 -22.86
C LEU A 266 7.70 -13.39 -24.38
N ALA A 267 8.89 -13.49 -24.99
CA ALA A 267 9.06 -13.37 -26.44
C ALA A 267 8.27 -14.45 -27.23
N GLU A 268 7.98 -15.59 -26.61
CA GLU A 268 7.17 -16.67 -27.21
C GLU A 268 5.65 -16.43 -27.07
N LEU A 269 5.23 -15.42 -26.29
CA LEU A 269 3.83 -15.05 -26.14
C LEU A 269 3.39 -14.02 -27.20
N PRO A 270 2.10 -13.99 -27.57
CA PRO A 270 1.56 -12.94 -28.46
C PRO A 270 1.85 -11.53 -27.93
N GLU A 271 2.01 -10.56 -28.84
CA GLU A 271 2.11 -9.14 -28.48
C GLU A 271 0.96 -8.33 -29.14
N PRO A 272 0.09 -7.67 -28.35
CA PRO A 272 0.09 -7.61 -26.89
C PRO A 272 -0.36 -8.93 -26.24
N VAL A 273 0.15 -9.21 -25.05
CA VAL A 273 -0.33 -10.29 -24.19
C VAL A 273 -1.66 -9.87 -23.59
N GLU A 274 -2.72 -10.64 -23.86
CA GLU A 274 -4.01 -10.43 -23.21
C GLU A 274 -4.03 -11.11 -21.85
N VAL A 275 -4.33 -10.34 -20.80
CA VAL A 275 -4.24 -10.81 -19.42
C VAL A 275 -5.45 -10.35 -18.63
N THR A 276 -5.97 -11.21 -17.74
CA THR A 276 -7.06 -10.84 -16.84
C THR A 276 -6.50 -10.18 -15.58
N GLY A 277 -6.90 -8.94 -15.32
CA GLY A 277 -6.79 -8.35 -13.98
C GLY A 277 -8.03 -8.69 -13.18
N SER A 278 -7.89 -9.41 -12.06
CA SER A 278 -9.01 -9.75 -11.17
C SER A 278 -8.64 -9.60 -9.70
N VAL A 279 -9.33 -8.73 -8.97
CA VAL A 279 -9.03 -8.43 -7.56
C VAL A 279 -10.31 -8.29 -6.75
N LEU A 280 -10.16 -8.40 -5.43
CA LEU A 280 -11.20 -8.08 -4.46
C LEU A 280 -10.80 -6.82 -3.71
N VAL A 281 -11.74 -5.89 -3.61
CA VAL A 281 -11.69 -4.75 -2.69
C VAL A 281 -12.64 -5.08 -1.55
N SER A 282 -12.09 -5.33 -0.36
CA SER A 282 -12.87 -5.72 0.82
C SER A 282 -12.80 -4.62 1.87
N THR A 283 -13.95 -4.29 2.45
CA THR A 283 -14.08 -3.30 3.52
C THR A 283 -14.30 -4.00 4.85
N TYR A 284 -13.51 -3.62 5.85
CA TYR A 284 -13.55 -4.16 7.21
C TYR A 284 -13.81 -3.05 8.22
N ARG A 285 -14.50 -3.39 9.32
CA ARG A 285 -14.84 -2.50 10.44
C ARG A 285 -14.37 -3.09 11.78
#